data_AF-A0A9X4KT35-F1
#
_entry.id   AF-A0A9X4KT35-F1
#
_cell.length_a   1.000
_cell.length_b   1.000
_cell.length_c   1.000
_cell.angle_alpha   90.00
_cell.angle_beta   90.00
_cell.angle_gamma   90.00
#
_symmetry.space_group_name_H-M   'P 1'
#
loop_
_entity.id
_entity.type
_entity.pdbx_description
1 polymer ?
#
loop_
_entity_poly.entity_id
_entity_poly.type
_entity_poly.pdbx_seq_one_letter_code
_entity_poly.pdbx_strand_id
1 'polypeptide(L)'
;MEPDGSTRHVPTQVVVSGGKYYAKINSLTNSTYALVYHPLTFADVDRHWAKDAVNDLGARMVVSGYPDGRFNPDASVTRAEFAEIVVRGLGLKPAEQATAFKDVAPTDWSGQAIQTAYAYGLIDGYEDGTFHPTDSITREQAVAILARAMQVTGLQKAQSSEATAPQLTSFTDATLISPWARSSIAAALQTGLMTGRSDTQLAPNASITRAEATVLVDRLLHTSGLI
;
A
#
# COMPACT_ATOMS: atom_id res chain seq x y z
N MET A 1 -8.48 -18.72 2.09
CA MET A 1 -9.06 -19.37 0.90
C MET A 1 -10.52 -19.00 0.88
N GLU A 2 -10.98 -18.46 -0.24
CA GLU A 2 -12.36 -18.03 -0.40
C GLU A 2 -13.24 -19.22 -0.86
N PRO A 3 -14.58 -19.16 -0.72
CA PRO A 3 -15.47 -20.27 -1.07
C PRO A 3 -15.39 -20.73 -2.53
N ASP A 4 -14.97 -19.84 -3.44
CA ASP A 4 -14.76 -20.12 -4.86
C ASP A 4 -13.40 -20.77 -5.18
N GLY A 5 -12.59 -21.04 -4.16
CA GLY A 5 -11.25 -21.61 -4.30
C GLY A 5 -10.15 -20.58 -4.58
N SER A 6 -10.49 -19.30 -4.73
CA SER A 6 -9.50 -18.24 -4.87
C SER A 6 -8.70 -18.06 -3.58
N THR A 7 -7.49 -17.51 -3.72
CA THR A 7 -6.61 -17.22 -2.60
C THR A 7 -6.22 -15.75 -2.61
N ARG A 8 -5.98 -15.23 -1.42
CA ARG A 8 -5.47 -13.87 -1.21
C ARG A 8 -4.39 -13.92 -0.14
N HIS A 9 -3.46 -12.98 -0.24
CA HIS A 9 -2.52 -12.73 0.82
C HIS A 9 -3.25 -12.41 2.14
N VAL A 10 -2.71 -12.92 3.23
CA VAL A 10 -3.02 -12.52 4.59
C VAL A 10 -1.69 -12.18 5.26
N PRO A 11 -1.50 -10.96 5.80
CA PRO A 11 -0.24 -10.58 6.41
C PRO A 11 0.18 -11.60 7.46
N THR A 12 1.38 -12.14 7.28
CA THR A 12 1.88 -13.27 8.07
C THR A 12 3.35 -13.05 8.41
N GLN A 13 3.68 -13.23 9.69
CA GLN A 13 5.05 -13.26 10.19
C GLN A 13 5.47 -14.71 10.43
N VAL A 14 6.70 -15.06 10.05
CA VAL A 14 7.31 -16.32 10.43
C VAL A 14 8.11 -16.10 11.71
N VAL A 15 7.73 -16.77 12.80
CA VAL A 15 8.39 -16.65 14.09
C VAL A 15 8.97 -17.99 14.53
N VAL A 16 10.15 -17.96 15.16
CA VAL A 16 10.83 -19.15 15.69
C VAL A 16 10.70 -19.15 17.20
N SER A 17 10.20 -20.24 17.76
CA SER A 17 10.13 -20.45 19.21
C SER A 17 10.45 -21.89 19.54
N GLY A 18 11.42 -22.12 20.42
CA GLY A 18 11.86 -23.47 20.81
C GLY A 18 12.32 -24.34 19.62
N GLY A 19 12.95 -23.74 18.60
CA GLY A 19 13.41 -24.44 17.40
C GLY A 19 12.30 -24.83 16.41
N LYS A 20 11.05 -24.43 16.65
CA LYS A 20 9.90 -24.64 15.76
C LYS A 20 9.50 -23.33 15.08
N TYR A 21 9.11 -23.44 13.82
CA TYR A 21 8.55 -22.33 13.05
C TYR A 21 7.05 -22.23 13.27
N TYR A 22 6.56 -21.01 13.45
CA TYR A 22 5.15 -20.69 13.57
C TYR A 22 4.81 -19.58 12.58
N ALA A 23 3.62 -19.68 11.97
CA ALA A 23 3.03 -18.59 11.20
C ALA A 23 2.11 -17.78 12.13
N LYS A 24 2.48 -16.54 12.42
CA LYS A 24 1.61 -15.58 13.09
C LYS A 24 0.81 -14.84 12.03
N ILE A 25 -0.47 -15.17 11.94
CA ILE A 25 -1.40 -14.65 10.94
C ILE A 25 -2.08 -13.40 11.51
N ASN A 26 -1.95 -12.27 10.82
CA ASN A 26 -2.61 -11.02 11.16
C ASN A 26 -3.79 -10.80 10.22
N SER A 27 -4.99 -11.11 10.68
CA SER A 27 -6.22 -11.01 9.89
C SER A 27 -7.29 -10.22 10.64
N LEU A 28 -8.06 -9.42 9.89
CA LEU A 28 -9.24 -8.72 10.41
C LEU A 28 -10.49 -9.60 10.43
N THR A 29 -10.41 -10.81 9.84
CA THR A 29 -11.55 -11.73 9.73
C THR A 29 -11.14 -13.17 10.05
N ASN A 30 -12.10 -14.01 10.44
CA ASN A 30 -11.90 -15.46 10.52
C ASN A 30 -11.97 -16.09 9.13
N SER A 31 -11.07 -17.02 8.82
CA SER A 31 -11.00 -17.71 7.53
C SER A 31 -10.25 -19.03 7.64
N THR A 32 -10.22 -19.79 6.55
CA THR A 32 -9.33 -20.94 6.36
C THR A 32 -8.02 -20.47 5.74
N TYR A 33 -6.91 -20.80 6.41
CA TYR A 33 -5.57 -20.40 6.01
C TYR A 33 -4.79 -21.59 5.43
N ALA A 34 -3.97 -21.32 4.42
CA ALA A 34 -3.01 -22.25 3.87
C ALA A 34 -1.64 -21.57 3.85
N LEU A 35 -0.58 -22.32 4.18
CA LEU A 35 0.79 -21.84 4.03
C LEU A 35 1.24 -22.09 2.59
N VAL A 36 1.59 -21.03 1.87
CA VAL A 36 2.02 -21.10 0.48
C VAL A 36 3.49 -20.71 0.39
N TYR A 37 4.30 -21.56 -0.23
CA TYR A 37 5.68 -21.24 -0.60
C TYR A 37 5.72 -20.84 -2.07
N HIS A 38 5.96 -19.55 -2.33
CA HIS A 38 5.94 -18.96 -3.67
C HIS A 38 7.15 -18.03 -3.85
N PRO A 39 8.37 -18.57 -4.04
CA PRO A 39 9.53 -17.74 -4.30
C PRO A 39 9.37 -17.04 -5.65
N LEU A 40 9.47 -15.71 -5.67
CA LEU A 40 9.36 -14.91 -6.89
C LEU A 40 10.47 -13.86 -6.93
N THR A 41 11.08 -13.71 -8.11
CA THR A 41 12.07 -12.66 -8.39
C THR A 41 11.84 -12.10 -9.77
N PHE A 42 12.07 -10.80 -9.96
CA PHE A 42 11.99 -10.15 -11.27
C PHE A 42 13.38 -9.78 -11.78
N ALA A 43 13.68 -10.13 -13.04
CA ALA A 43 15.01 -9.90 -13.60
C ALA A 43 15.34 -8.40 -13.75
N ASP A 44 14.33 -7.58 -14.05
CA ASP A 44 14.49 -6.14 -14.25
C ASP A 44 14.60 -5.32 -12.95
N VAL A 45 14.49 -5.97 -11.79
CA VAL A 45 14.78 -5.34 -10.48
C VAL A 45 16.06 -5.84 -9.83
N ASP A 46 16.83 -6.73 -10.46
CA ASP A 46 17.99 -7.39 -9.84
C ASP A 46 19.06 -6.42 -9.32
N ARG A 47 19.20 -5.25 -9.96
CA ARG A 47 20.10 -4.15 -9.56
C ARG A 47 19.35 -2.89 -9.16
N HIS A 48 18.03 -2.97 -9.00
CA HIS A 48 17.19 -1.84 -8.66
C HIS A 48 17.09 -1.67 -7.13
N TRP A 49 17.04 -0.43 -6.64
CA TRP A 49 17.03 -0.14 -5.20
C TRP A 49 15.82 -0.75 -4.45
N ALA A 50 14.73 -0.99 -5.18
CA ALA A 50 13.51 -1.60 -4.64
C ALA A 50 13.47 -3.13 -4.72
N LYS A 51 14.57 -3.80 -5.12
CA LYS A 51 14.65 -5.25 -5.33
C LYS A 51 14.00 -6.06 -4.20
N ASP A 52 14.40 -5.78 -2.98
CA ASP A 52 14.01 -6.60 -1.83
C ASP A 52 12.52 -6.48 -1.53
N ALA A 53 11.99 -5.25 -1.48
CA ALA A 53 10.56 -5.00 -1.29
C ALA A 53 9.72 -5.57 -2.43
N VAL A 54 10.18 -5.45 -3.68
CA VAL A 54 9.48 -5.98 -4.85
C VAL A 54 9.44 -7.51 -4.83
N ASN A 55 10.55 -8.17 -4.51
CA ASN A 55 10.60 -9.62 -4.44
C ASN A 55 9.83 -10.15 -3.23
N ASP A 56 9.87 -9.49 -2.07
CA ASP A 56 9.11 -9.91 -0.88
C ASP A 56 7.60 -9.78 -1.12
N LEU A 57 7.12 -8.61 -1.56
CA LEU A 57 5.70 -8.41 -1.87
C LEU A 57 5.25 -9.22 -3.09
N GLY A 58 6.15 -9.55 -4.02
CA GLY A 58 5.90 -10.48 -5.11
C GLY A 58 5.72 -11.92 -4.63
N ALA A 59 6.62 -12.40 -3.76
CA ALA A 59 6.53 -13.72 -3.16
C ALA A 59 5.26 -13.88 -2.30
N ARG A 60 4.81 -12.80 -1.67
CA ARG A 60 3.56 -12.71 -0.91
C ARG A 60 2.31 -12.58 -1.78
N MET A 61 2.44 -12.49 -3.11
CA MET A 61 1.35 -12.27 -4.07
C MET A 61 0.58 -10.95 -3.83
N VAL A 62 1.25 -9.94 -3.26
CA VAL A 62 0.71 -8.59 -3.09
C VAL A 62 0.88 -7.78 -4.38
N VAL A 63 2.05 -7.90 -5.01
CA VAL A 63 2.33 -7.32 -6.33
C VAL A 63 2.64 -8.41 -7.34
N SER A 64 2.36 -8.12 -8.62
CA SER A 64 2.59 -9.04 -9.73
C SER A 64 3.35 -8.34 -10.86
N GLY A 65 4.12 -9.10 -11.64
CA GLY A 65 4.70 -8.62 -12.88
C GLY A 65 3.69 -8.57 -14.02
N TYR A 66 4.13 -8.02 -15.15
CA TYR A 66 3.40 -8.02 -16.40
C TYR A 66 3.50 -9.40 -17.09
N PRO A 67 2.66 -9.68 -18.12
CA PRO A 67 2.70 -10.95 -18.85
C PRO A 67 4.04 -11.29 -19.50
N ASP A 68 4.91 -10.30 -19.72
CA ASP A 68 6.28 -10.47 -20.23
C ASP A 68 7.28 -10.93 -19.15
N GLY A 69 6.82 -11.13 -17.91
CA GLY A 69 7.62 -11.56 -16.77
C GLY A 69 8.40 -10.43 -16.07
N ARG A 70 8.22 -9.18 -16.50
CA ARG A 70 8.92 -8.01 -15.93
C ARG A 70 8.09 -7.31 -14.88
N PHE A 71 8.74 -6.64 -13.93
CA PHE A 71 8.05 -5.82 -12.94
C PHE A 71 7.79 -4.40 -13.42
N ASN A 72 8.67 -3.85 -14.26
CA ASN A 72 8.72 -2.46 -14.72
C ASN A 72 8.74 -1.45 -13.53
N PRO A 73 9.80 -1.46 -12.71
CA PRO A 73 9.85 -0.70 -11.45
C PRO A 73 9.65 0.81 -11.61
N ASP A 74 10.06 1.38 -12.74
CA ASP A 74 10.02 2.82 -12.99
C ASP A 74 8.73 3.31 -13.68
N ALA A 75 7.82 2.40 -14.04
CA ALA A 75 6.54 2.79 -14.63
C ALA A 75 5.65 3.48 -13.57
N SER A 76 4.86 4.47 -14.00
CA SER A 76 3.86 5.11 -13.15
C SER A 76 2.77 4.12 -12.72
N VAL A 77 2.18 4.38 -11.56
CA VAL A 77 1.06 3.60 -11.00
C VAL A 77 -0.24 4.41 -11.09
N THR A 78 -1.31 3.76 -11.51
CA THR A 78 -2.65 4.34 -11.49
C THR A 78 -3.26 4.30 -10.09
N ARG A 79 -4.27 5.14 -9.84
CA ARG A 79 -4.99 5.15 -8.56
C ARG A 79 -5.66 3.81 -8.25
N ALA A 80 -6.19 3.13 -9.27
CA ALA A 80 -6.76 1.79 -9.15
C ALA A 80 -5.71 0.74 -8.73
N GLU A 81 -4.57 0.69 -9.43
CA GLU A 81 -3.49 -0.23 -9.11
C GLU A 81 -2.97 0.01 -7.68
N PHE A 82 -2.79 1.28 -7.28
CA PHE A 82 -2.32 1.57 -5.93
C PHE A 82 -3.31 1.11 -4.85
N ALA A 83 -4.62 1.33 -5.05
CA ALA A 83 -5.65 0.83 -4.14
C ALA A 83 -5.62 -0.70 -4.02
N GLU A 84 -5.44 -1.40 -5.14
CA GLU A 84 -5.31 -2.86 -5.17
C GLU A 84 -4.10 -3.36 -4.38
N ILE A 85 -2.93 -2.73 -4.55
CA ILE A 85 -1.70 -3.09 -3.82
C ILE A 85 -1.92 -2.92 -2.30
N VAL A 86 -2.53 -1.82 -1.87
CA VAL A 86 -2.80 -1.57 -0.44
C VAL A 86 -3.80 -2.60 0.13
N VAL A 87 -4.90 -2.86 -0.58
CA VAL A 87 -5.93 -3.83 -0.17
C VAL A 87 -5.35 -5.25 -0.06
N ARG A 88 -4.55 -5.68 -1.04
CA ARG A 88 -3.88 -6.98 -1.02
C ARG A 88 -2.81 -7.06 0.05
N GLY A 89 -2.01 -6.01 0.19
CA GLY A 89 -0.95 -5.92 1.19
C GLY A 89 -1.49 -6.11 2.59
N LEU A 90 -2.57 -5.40 2.93
CA LEU A 90 -3.25 -5.50 4.22
C LEU A 90 -4.11 -6.77 4.37
N GLY A 91 -4.29 -7.56 3.30
CA GLY A 91 -5.15 -8.73 3.29
C GLY A 91 -6.58 -8.40 3.70
N LEU A 92 -7.14 -7.30 3.20
CA LEU A 92 -8.50 -6.91 3.52
C LEU A 92 -9.50 -7.85 2.85
N LYS A 93 -10.56 -8.20 3.58
CA LYS A 93 -11.64 -9.00 3.02
C LYS A 93 -12.43 -8.15 2.01
N PRO A 94 -12.72 -8.67 0.80
CA PRO A 94 -13.57 -7.98 -0.16
C PRO A 94 -14.86 -7.47 0.46
N ALA A 95 -15.17 -6.19 0.24
CA ALA A 95 -16.40 -5.59 0.71
C ALA A 95 -17.57 -5.93 -0.22
N GLU A 96 -18.75 -6.20 0.35
CA GLU A 96 -19.97 -6.47 -0.43
C GLU A 96 -20.72 -5.18 -0.81
N GLN A 97 -20.40 -4.06 -0.15
CA GLN A 97 -21.04 -2.78 -0.39
C GLN A 97 -20.40 -2.08 -1.60
N ALA A 98 -21.24 -1.70 -2.56
CA ALA A 98 -20.83 -0.91 -3.72
C ALA A 98 -20.33 0.49 -3.30
N THR A 99 -19.40 1.04 -4.07
CA THR A 99 -18.96 2.43 -3.93
C THR A 99 -20.01 3.41 -4.41
N ALA A 100 -19.94 4.65 -3.92
CA ALA A 100 -20.70 5.77 -4.47
C ALA A 100 -20.10 6.36 -5.77
N PHE A 101 -18.94 5.85 -6.22
CA PHE A 101 -18.23 6.38 -7.38
C PHE A 101 -18.94 6.05 -8.70
N LYS A 102 -19.17 7.08 -9.51
CA LYS A 102 -19.90 6.97 -10.79
C LYS A 102 -19.08 6.32 -11.91
N ASP A 103 -17.76 6.33 -11.78
CA ASP A 103 -16.77 5.87 -12.75
C ASP A 103 -16.10 4.54 -12.35
N VAL A 104 -16.71 3.79 -11.42
CA VAL A 104 -16.22 2.50 -10.95
C VAL A 104 -17.35 1.48 -10.98
N ALA A 105 -17.29 0.51 -11.90
CA ALA A 105 -18.21 -0.61 -11.89
C ALA A 105 -17.65 -1.76 -11.02
N PRO A 106 -18.49 -2.46 -10.24
CA PRO A 106 -18.04 -3.64 -9.47
C PRO A 106 -17.40 -4.74 -10.33
N THR A 107 -17.82 -4.84 -11.59
CA THR A 107 -17.36 -5.84 -12.56
C THR A 107 -16.04 -5.48 -13.23
N ASP A 108 -15.54 -4.25 -13.05
CA ASP A 108 -14.24 -3.86 -13.56
C ASP A 108 -13.14 -4.60 -12.79
N TRP A 109 -12.00 -4.85 -13.42
CA TRP A 109 -10.88 -5.59 -12.82
C TRP A 109 -10.44 -4.99 -11.47
N SER A 110 -10.53 -3.67 -11.31
CA SER A 110 -10.20 -2.94 -10.07
C SER A 110 -11.41 -2.62 -9.19
N GLY A 111 -12.64 -2.91 -9.65
CA GLY A 111 -13.87 -2.51 -8.99
C GLY A 111 -13.96 -3.01 -7.55
N GLN A 112 -13.71 -4.30 -7.35
CA GLN A 112 -13.73 -4.93 -6.03
C GLN A 112 -12.65 -4.37 -5.08
N ALA A 113 -11.46 -4.06 -5.61
CA ALA A 113 -10.36 -3.49 -4.82
C ALA A 113 -10.70 -2.07 -4.37
N ILE A 114 -11.20 -1.23 -5.28
CA ILE A 114 -11.64 0.15 -4.97
C ILE A 114 -12.79 0.13 -3.96
N GLN A 115 -13.77 -0.76 -4.13
CA GLN A 115 -14.86 -0.96 -3.17
C GLN A 115 -14.35 -1.33 -1.79
N THR A 116 -13.40 -2.24 -1.72
CA THR A 116 -12.80 -2.66 -0.45
C THR A 116 -12.02 -1.52 0.18
N ALA A 117 -11.20 -0.80 -0.59
CA ALA A 117 -10.49 0.37 -0.08
C ALA A 117 -11.45 1.44 0.46
N TYR A 118 -12.56 1.70 -0.24
CA TYR A 118 -13.58 2.65 0.19
C TYR A 118 -14.27 2.21 1.49
N ALA A 119 -14.73 0.95 1.55
CA ALA A 119 -15.43 0.40 2.71
C ALA A 119 -14.57 0.37 3.99
N TYR A 120 -13.25 0.20 3.84
CA TYR A 120 -12.29 0.28 4.95
C TYR A 120 -11.79 1.71 5.23
N GLY A 121 -12.36 2.73 4.57
CA GLY A 121 -12.03 4.14 4.78
C GLY A 121 -10.62 4.53 4.33
N LEU A 122 -10.05 3.82 3.36
CA LEU A 122 -8.73 4.10 2.80
C LEU A 122 -8.77 5.16 1.70
N ILE A 123 -9.91 5.31 1.01
CA ILE A 123 -10.14 6.25 -0.08
C ILE A 123 -11.53 6.89 0.07
N ASP A 124 -11.65 8.14 -0.38
CA ASP A 124 -12.91 8.92 -0.32
C ASP A 124 -13.40 9.39 -1.71
N GLY A 125 -12.55 9.30 -2.75
CA GLY A 125 -12.82 9.85 -4.09
C GLY A 125 -12.75 11.38 -4.16
N TYR A 126 -13.37 11.95 -5.17
CA TYR A 126 -13.47 13.38 -5.41
C TYR A 126 -14.89 13.89 -5.14
N GLU A 127 -15.02 15.20 -4.94
CA GLU A 127 -16.30 15.86 -4.58
C GLU A 127 -17.40 15.70 -5.65
N ASP A 128 -17.02 15.44 -6.90
CA ASP A 128 -17.96 15.18 -8.01
C ASP A 128 -18.55 13.75 -8.00
N GLY A 129 -18.12 12.92 -7.05
CA GLY A 129 -18.52 11.53 -6.90
C GLY A 129 -17.79 10.58 -7.85
N THR A 130 -16.56 10.90 -8.25
CA THR A 130 -15.68 10.03 -9.05
C THR A 130 -14.46 9.56 -8.26
N PHE A 131 -13.77 8.53 -8.77
CA PHE A 131 -12.51 8.05 -8.22
C PHE A 131 -11.31 8.29 -9.14
N HIS A 132 -11.51 8.41 -10.45
CA HIS A 132 -10.48 8.48 -11.49
C HIS A 132 -9.51 7.28 -11.46
N PRO A 133 -9.98 6.05 -11.72
CA PRO A 133 -9.18 4.82 -11.54
C PRO A 133 -7.95 4.75 -12.44
N THR A 134 -8.00 5.33 -13.64
CA THR A 134 -6.93 5.26 -14.66
C THR A 134 -5.88 6.35 -14.53
N ASP A 135 -6.13 7.36 -13.69
CA ASP A 135 -5.19 8.47 -13.52
C ASP A 135 -3.98 8.01 -12.72
N SER A 136 -2.80 8.53 -13.08
CA SER A 136 -1.58 8.28 -12.30
C SER A 136 -1.71 8.91 -10.91
N ILE A 137 -1.42 8.12 -9.87
CA ILE A 137 -1.52 8.61 -8.48
C ILE A 137 -0.31 9.46 -8.12
N THR A 138 -0.54 10.64 -7.52
CA THR A 138 0.55 11.47 -7.01
C THR A 138 1.11 10.92 -5.71
N ARG A 139 2.33 11.32 -5.37
CA ARG A 139 3.00 10.89 -4.14
C ARG A 139 2.23 11.30 -2.89
N GLU A 140 1.69 12.51 -2.85
CA GLU A 140 0.89 12.96 -1.70
C GLU A 140 -0.44 12.20 -1.57
N GLN A 141 -1.08 11.84 -2.68
CA GLN A 141 -2.31 11.03 -2.68
C GLN A 141 -2.02 9.62 -2.16
N ALA A 142 -0.96 8.98 -2.65
CA ALA A 142 -0.55 7.65 -2.20
C ALA A 142 -0.26 7.63 -0.68
N VAL A 143 0.46 8.64 -0.19
CA VAL A 143 0.78 8.77 1.24
C VAL A 143 -0.47 9.03 2.07
N ALA A 144 -1.45 9.79 1.58
CA ALA A 144 -2.70 10.01 2.29
C ALA A 144 -3.56 8.75 2.42
N ILE A 145 -3.52 7.85 1.43
CA ILE A 145 -4.15 6.52 1.52
C ILE A 145 -3.42 5.68 2.56
N LEU A 146 -2.08 5.68 2.55
CA LEU A 146 -1.31 4.91 3.52
C LEU A 146 -1.45 5.46 4.95
N ALA A 147 -1.59 6.77 5.13
CA ALA A 147 -1.87 7.37 6.43
C ALA A 147 -3.21 6.90 7.01
N ARG A 148 -4.24 6.72 6.17
CA ARG A 148 -5.51 6.06 6.58
C ARG A 148 -5.27 4.58 6.90
N ALA A 149 -4.46 3.89 6.10
CA ALA A 149 -4.09 2.51 6.38
C ALA A 149 -3.35 2.35 7.71
N MET A 150 -2.52 3.30 8.13
CA MET A 150 -1.88 3.32 9.46
C MET A 150 -2.89 3.34 10.60
N GLN A 151 -4.10 3.86 10.39
CA GLN A 151 -5.18 3.81 11.38
C GLN A 151 -5.76 2.40 11.47
N VAL A 152 -5.96 1.75 10.33
CA VAL A 152 -6.43 0.36 10.23
C VAL A 152 -5.44 -0.60 10.88
N THR A 153 -4.13 -0.40 10.70
CA THR A 153 -3.09 -1.25 11.30
C THR A 153 -2.79 -0.91 12.76
N GLY A 154 -3.32 0.21 13.28
CA GLY A 154 -3.02 0.69 14.62
C GLY A 154 -1.65 1.39 14.75
N LEU A 155 -0.88 1.51 13.68
CA LEU A 155 0.43 2.19 13.67
C LEU A 155 0.33 3.64 14.15
N GLN A 156 -0.77 4.34 13.82
CA GLN A 156 -0.96 5.73 14.26
C GLN A 156 -1.19 5.85 15.78
N LYS A 157 -1.83 4.85 16.43
CA LYS A 157 -2.05 4.87 17.89
C LYS A 157 -0.75 4.65 18.67
N ALA A 158 0.25 4.05 18.05
CA ALA A 158 1.58 3.88 18.63
C ALA A 158 2.39 5.20 18.68
N GLN A 159 1.88 6.30 18.11
CA GLN A 159 2.56 7.60 18.07
C GLN A 159 1.63 8.70 18.60
N SER A 160 2.07 9.42 19.64
CA SER A 160 1.30 10.50 20.27
C SER A 160 1.05 11.66 19.30
N SER A 161 -0.19 12.11 19.29
CA SER A 161 -0.76 13.25 18.57
C SER A 161 0.08 14.52 18.70
N GLU A 162 1.01 14.72 17.77
CA GLU A 162 1.46 16.00 17.24
C GLU A 162 2.66 15.69 16.32
N ALA A 163 2.37 15.21 15.11
CA ALA A 163 3.34 15.19 14.02
C ALA A 163 3.64 16.66 13.68
N THR A 164 4.47 17.28 14.50
CA THR A 164 4.86 18.66 14.33
C THR A 164 5.66 18.77 13.03
N ALA A 165 5.62 19.96 12.46
CA ALA A 165 6.25 20.31 11.21
C ALA A 165 7.81 20.24 11.12
N PRO A 166 8.64 19.92 12.16
CA PRO A 166 10.10 19.98 12.02
C PRO A 166 10.67 19.09 10.91
N GLN A 167 10.06 17.94 10.61
CA GLN A 167 10.57 17.10 9.53
C GLN A 167 10.29 17.67 8.14
N LEU A 168 9.23 18.48 8.00
CA LEU A 168 8.89 19.10 6.72
C LEU A 168 9.83 20.26 6.36
N THR A 169 10.46 20.91 7.34
CA THR A 169 11.34 22.06 7.08
C THR A 169 12.66 21.67 6.41
N SER A 170 13.03 20.38 6.44
CA SER A 170 14.18 19.86 5.71
C SER A 170 13.97 19.78 4.19
N PHE A 171 12.72 19.86 3.73
CA PHE A 171 12.38 19.71 2.32
C PHE A 171 12.07 21.05 1.67
N THR A 172 12.77 21.37 0.58
CA THR A 172 12.66 22.66 -0.11
C THR A 172 11.32 22.82 -0.84
N ASP A 173 10.65 21.70 -1.14
CA ASP A 173 9.37 21.64 -1.84
C ASP A 173 8.19 21.34 -0.91
N ALA A 174 8.36 21.46 0.41
CA ALA A 174 7.29 21.24 1.39
C ALA A 174 6.10 22.21 1.22
N THR A 175 6.30 23.36 0.58
CA THR A 175 5.24 24.32 0.25
C THR A 175 4.34 23.85 -0.89
N LEU A 176 4.76 22.85 -1.68
CA LEU A 176 3.94 22.25 -2.75
C LEU A 176 2.95 21.21 -2.24
N ILE A 177 3.07 20.81 -0.96
CA ILE A 177 2.16 19.84 -0.34
C ILE A 177 0.79 20.48 -0.20
N SER A 178 -0.24 19.78 -0.71
CA SER A 178 -1.61 20.21 -0.54
C SER A 178 -2.00 20.27 0.95
N PRO A 179 -2.79 21.26 1.41
CA PRO A 179 -3.15 21.39 2.83
C PRO A 179 -3.75 20.11 3.44
N TRP A 180 -4.56 19.39 2.67
CA TRP A 180 -5.21 18.13 3.10
C TRP A 180 -4.22 16.95 3.25
N ALA A 181 -3.07 16.99 2.56
CA ALA A 181 -2.07 15.93 2.61
C ALA A 181 -1.00 16.16 3.69
N ARG A 182 -0.91 17.39 4.22
CA ARG A 182 0.22 17.81 5.06
C ARG A 182 0.39 16.98 6.33
N SER A 183 -0.71 16.68 7.03
CA SER A 183 -0.67 15.83 8.23
C SER A 183 -0.29 14.39 7.90
N SER A 184 -0.82 13.85 6.79
CA SER A 184 -0.51 12.51 6.30
C SER A 184 0.97 12.35 5.95
N ILE A 185 1.56 13.32 5.24
CA ILE A 185 2.99 13.30 4.90
C ILE A 185 3.85 13.42 6.16
N ALA A 186 3.51 14.32 7.09
CA ALA A 186 4.24 14.46 8.35
C ALA A 186 4.23 13.14 9.15
N ALA A 187 3.06 12.51 9.29
CA ALA A 187 2.94 11.22 9.98
C ALA A 187 3.73 10.10 9.27
N ALA A 188 3.72 10.07 7.93
CA ALA A 188 4.47 9.08 7.16
C ALA A 188 5.99 9.27 7.29
N LEU A 189 6.48 10.51 7.35
CA LEU A 189 7.89 10.81 7.63
C LEU A 189 8.28 10.44 9.07
N GLN A 190 7.41 10.73 10.03
CA GLN A 190 7.65 10.44 11.45
C GLN A 190 7.76 8.95 11.73
N THR A 191 6.92 8.15 11.07
CA THR A 191 6.89 6.69 11.21
C THR A 191 7.93 5.97 10.36
N GLY A 192 8.71 6.69 9.55
CA GLY A 192 9.65 6.09 8.60
C GLY A 192 8.98 5.36 7.44
N LEU A 193 7.65 5.45 7.32
CA LEU A 193 6.89 4.91 6.19
C LEU A 193 7.33 5.57 4.88
N MET A 194 7.51 6.88 4.90
CA MET A 194 7.96 7.67 3.77
C MET A 194 9.34 8.29 4.04
N THR A 195 10.12 8.41 2.98
CA THR A 195 11.32 9.26 2.92
C THR A 195 11.21 10.21 1.74
N GLY A 196 12.04 11.26 1.72
CA GLY A 196 12.23 12.06 0.51
C GLY A 196 12.76 11.22 -0.65
N ARG A 197 12.54 11.70 -1.88
CA ARG A 197 13.24 11.18 -3.07
C ARG A 197 14.72 11.58 -3.06
N SER A 198 15.04 12.66 -2.36
CA SER A 198 16.38 13.05 -1.96
C SER A 198 16.33 13.62 -0.54
N ASP A 199 17.49 14.00 -0.01
CA ASP A 199 17.61 14.64 1.31
C ASP A 199 16.82 15.94 1.44
N THR A 200 16.51 16.60 0.31
CA THR A 200 15.85 17.92 0.29
C THR A 200 14.55 17.94 -0.52
N GLN A 201 14.14 16.83 -1.14
CA GLN A 201 12.96 16.80 -2.03
C GLN A 201 11.97 15.69 -1.68
N LEU A 202 10.70 16.05 -1.51
CA LEU A 202 9.58 15.11 -1.38
C LEU A 202 8.97 14.75 -2.73
N ALA A 203 8.84 15.72 -3.62
CA ALA A 203 8.08 15.68 -4.87
C ALA A 203 6.59 15.28 -4.68
N PRO A 204 5.81 16.03 -3.86
CA PRO A 204 4.45 15.62 -3.46
C PRO A 204 3.50 15.46 -4.66
N ASN A 205 3.63 16.31 -5.68
CA ASN A 205 2.72 16.36 -6.82
C ASN A 205 3.16 15.47 -8.00
N ALA A 206 4.34 14.85 -7.90
CA ALA A 206 4.80 13.92 -8.92
C ALA A 206 4.11 12.57 -8.78
N SER A 207 3.86 11.89 -9.90
CA SER A 207 3.38 10.51 -9.90
C SER A 207 4.40 9.58 -9.27
N ILE A 208 3.93 8.57 -8.54
CA ILE A 208 4.80 7.52 -7.99
C ILE A 208 5.07 6.43 -9.02
N THR A 209 6.23 5.80 -8.90
CA THR A 209 6.55 4.60 -9.68
C THR A 209 6.04 3.32 -9.01
N ARG A 210 6.01 2.22 -9.75
CA ARG A 210 5.67 0.88 -9.23
C ARG A 210 6.59 0.45 -8.09
N ALA A 211 7.88 0.76 -8.21
CA ALA A 211 8.84 0.53 -7.14
C ALA A 211 8.53 1.34 -5.87
N GLU A 212 8.22 2.63 -6.02
CA GLU A 212 7.87 3.48 -4.88
C GLU A 212 6.57 3.03 -4.21
N ALA A 213 5.53 2.73 -4.98
CA ALA A 213 4.28 2.19 -4.47
C ALA A 213 4.51 0.94 -3.62
N THR A 214 5.30 0.01 -4.15
CA THR A 214 5.61 -1.28 -3.51
C THR A 214 6.39 -1.08 -2.23
N VAL A 215 7.43 -0.25 -2.25
CA VAL A 215 8.27 0.03 -1.07
C VAL A 215 7.47 0.72 0.03
N LEU A 216 6.57 1.64 -0.31
CA LEU A 216 5.75 2.30 0.69
C LEU A 216 4.78 1.31 1.37
N VAL A 217 4.18 0.39 0.61
CA VAL A 217 3.32 -0.65 1.18
C VAL A 217 4.12 -1.66 2.00
N ASP A 218 5.29 -2.08 1.51
CA ASP A 218 6.21 -2.96 2.23
C ASP A 218 6.61 -2.39 3.60
N ARG A 219 7.04 -1.12 3.63
CA ARG A 219 7.33 -0.38 4.86
C ARG A 219 6.13 -0.30 5.78
N LEU A 220 4.92 -0.04 5.27
CA LEU A 220 3.71 -0.03 6.09
C LEU A 220 3.52 -1.37 6.81
N LEU A 221 3.64 -2.48 6.08
CA LEU A 221 3.43 -3.82 6.62
C LEU A 221 4.50 -4.19 7.66
N HIS A 222 5.77 -3.90 7.38
CA HIS A 222 6.87 -4.15 8.32
C HIS A 222 6.78 -3.27 9.57
N THR A 223 6.59 -1.95 9.41
CA THR A 223 6.51 -1.02 10.55
C THR A 223 5.26 -1.29 11.40
N SER A 224 4.18 -1.81 10.81
CA SER A 224 2.99 -2.26 11.54
C SER A 224 3.14 -3.64 12.19
N GLY A 225 4.28 -4.33 12.00
CA GLY A 225 4.51 -5.68 12.52
C GLY A 225 3.57 -6.73 11.93
N LEU A 226 3.14 -6.54 10.69
CA LEU A 226 2.22 -7.44 9.99
C LEU A 226 2.93 -8.55 9.23
N ILE A 227 4.15 -8.28 8.76
CA ILE A 227 5.00 -9.20 8.00
C ILE A 227 6.43 -9.28 8.52
#